data_AF-A0A3B8QBA1-F1
#
_entry.id   AF-A0A3B8QBA1-F1
#
_cell.length_a   1.000
_cell.length_b   1.000
_cell.length_c   1.000
_cell.angle_alpha   90.00
_cell.angle_beta   90.00
_cell.angle_gamma   90.00
#
_symmetry.space_group_name_H-M   'P 1'
#
loop_
_entity.id
_entity.type
_entity.pdbx_description
1 polymer ?
#
loop_
_entity_poly.entity_id
_entity_poly.type
_entity_poly.pdbx_seq_one_letter_code
_entity_poly.pdbx_strand_id
1 'polypeptide(L)'
;GQDNAFPWIERDIGIEFNEWDVPVVDRTTFQTTREGVFVGGDAAWGPENIIWAVEHGHQAAISIHALCEGEALTDRPPYGMNLVSQKMGLHSWSYGSSYDDSERSKMSHVELVERFKALEVEVELGFDPEQTAVEVARCLNCDIQTEFTSSLCIECDACIDVCPVYCLTMTENEPEEELRLYLTAPAENPDQDLYVSENLPQTARVMVKDEDLCVHCGLCAERCPTAAWDMQKFDLLIPYAGKPTWIETPETALTTS
;
A
#
# COMPACT_ATOMS: atom_id res chain seq x y z
N GLY A 1 23.36 -1.71 -20.94
CA GLY A 1 21.91 -1.95 -20.87
C GLY A 1 21.69 -3.43 -20.69
N GLN A 2 20.46 -3.82 -20.38
CA GLN A 2 20.01 -5.21 -20.53
C GLN A 2 19.49 -5.36 -21.96
N ASP A 3 19.90 -6.42 -22.66
CA ASP A 3 19.48 -6.71 -24.03
C ASP A 3 18.62 -7.98 -24.04
N ASN A 4 17.52 -7.96 -24.80
CA ASN A 4 16.66 -9.13 -24.95
C ASN A 4 17.34 -10.20 -25.82
N ALA A 5 17.25 -11.47 -25.39
CA ALA A 5 17.88 -12.59 -26.09
C ALA A 5 16.92 -13.78 -26.18
N PHE A 6 16.40 -14.02 -27.38
CA PHE A 6 15.53 -15.16 -27.69
C PHE A 6 16.14 -16.08 -28.77
N PRO A 7 17.39 -16.57 -28.63
CA PRO A 7 18.09 -17.28 -29.71
C PRO A 7 17.45 -18.63 -30.09
N TRP A 8 16.56 -19.16 -29.25
CA TRP A 8 15.85 -20.43 -29.43
C TRP A 8 14.39 -20.26 -29.81
N ILE A 9 13.86 -19.04 -29.91
CA ILE A 9 12.47 -18.82 -30.34
C ILE A 9 12.49 -18.57 -31.84
N GLU A 10 12.06 -19.55 -32.63
CA GLU A 10 11.99 -19.40 -34.07
C GLU A 10 10.95 -18.32 -34.45
N ARG A 11 11.29 -17.46 -35.42
CA ARG A 11 10.49 -16.27 -35.74
C ARG A 11 9.19 -16.57 -36.50
N ASP A 12 9.05 -17.80 -37.01
CA ASP A 12 7.92 -18.26 -37.81
C ASP A 12 6.90 -19.08 -37.02
N ILE A 13 7.05 -19.18 -35.70
CA ILE A 13 6.16 -20.00 -34.85
C ILE A 13 4.83 -19.33 -34.50
N GLY A 14 4.52 -18.16 -35.08
CA GLY A 14 3.28 -17.41 -34.86
C GLY A 14 3.32 -16.36 -33.75
N ILE A 15 4.51 -16.02 -33.22
CA ILE A 15 4.70 -14.91 -32.28
C ILE A 15 5.20 -13.70 -33.06
N GLU A 16 4.47 -12.59 -33.01
CA GLU A 16 4.93 -11.31 -33.54
C GLU A 16 5.88 -10.64 -32.55
N PHE A 17 6.92 -9.99 -33.08
CA PHE A 17 7.90 -9.25 -32.29
C PHE A 17 7.89 -7.78 -32.73
N ASN A 18 8.09 -6.87 -31.77
CA ASN A 18 8.19 -5.45 -32.03
C ASN A 18 9.58 -5.05 -32.57
N GLU A 19 9.79 -3.75 -32.78
CA GLU A 19 11.06 -3.18 -33.28
C GLU A 19 12.28 -3.43 -32.37
N TRP A 20 12.05 -3.85 -31.12
CA TRP A 20 13.06 -4.15 -30.10
C TRP A 20 13.27 -5.65 -29.89
N ASP A 21 12.80 -6.48 -30.83
CA ASP A 21 12.87 -7.94 -30.76
C ASP A 21 12.14 -8.56 -29.56
N VAL A 22 11.16 -7.86 -28.99
CA VAL A 22 10.33 -8.32 -27.86
C VAL A 22 8.99 -8.84 -28.38
N PRO A 23 8.48 -9.98 -27.90
CA PRO A 23 7.14 -10.46 -28.23
C PRO A 23 6.09 -9.38 -28.02
N VAL A 24 5.12 -9.30 -28.93
CA VAL A 24 3.92 -8.50 -28.71
C VAL A 24 3.03 -9.26 -27.72
N VAL A 25 2.86 -8.69 -26.52
CA VAL A 25 2.13 -9.29 -25.40
C VAL A 25 0.99 -8.37 -24.98
N ASP A 26 -0.20 -8.95 -24.81
CA ASP A 26 -1.34 -8.25 -24.22
C ASP A 26 -1.12 -7.99 -22.72
N ARG A 27 -1.26 -6.74 -22.28
CA ARG A 27 -0.94 -6.31 -20.91
C ARG A 27 -1.88 -6.83 -19.83
N THR A 28 -3.07 -7.28 -20.22
CA THR A 28 -4.07 -7.79 -19.27
C THR A 28 -3.96 -9.30 -19.12
N THR A 29 -3.78 -10.00 -20.23
CA THR A 29 -3.81 -11.48 -20.30
C THR A 29 -2.42 -12.10 -20.35
N PHE A 30 -1.37 -11.30 -20.56
CA PHE A 30 0.02 -11.76 -20.71
C PHE A 30 0.22 -12.73 -21.87
N GLN A 31 -0.77 -12.86 -22.76
CA GLN A 31 -0.72 -13.74 -23.91
C GLN A 31 -0.04 -13.04 -25.08
N THR A 32 0.81 -13.78 -25.78
CA THR A 32 1.40 -13.32 -27.05
C THR A 32 0.37 -13.37 -28.18
N THR A 33 0.75 -12.94 -29.39
CA THR A 33 -0.07 -13.17 -30.59
C THR A 33 -0.31 -14.65 -30.90
N ARG A 34 0.49 -15.56 -30.33
CA ARG A 34 0.26 -17.00 -30.39
C ARG A 34 -0.55 -17.45 -29.18
N GLU A 35 -1.73 -18.01 -29.46
CA GLU A 35 -2.59 -18.62 -28.44
C GLU A 35 -1.83 -19.69 -27.64
N GLY A 36 -2.02 -19.66 -26.31
CA GLY A 36 -1.40 -20.60 -25.38
C GLY A 36 0.06 -20.29 -25.01
N VAL A 37 0.66 -19.23 -25.56
CA VAL A 37 1.99 -18.77 -25.17
C VAL A 37 1.86 -17.46 -24.39
N PHE A 38 2.39 -17.49 -23.17
CA PHE A 38 2.37 -16.36 -22.22
C PHE A 38 3.79 -15.95 -21.88
N VAL A 39 4.00 -14.64 -21.68
CA VAL A 39 5.33 -14.08 -21.41
C VAL A 39 5.19 -13.03 -20.31
N GLY A 40 6.18 -12.97 -19.42
CA GLY A 40 6.25 -12.01 -18.32
C GLY A 40 7.69 -11.56 -18.04
N GLY A 41 7.83 -10.64 -17.10
CA GLY A 41 9.12 -10.00 -16.76
C GLY A 41 9.74 -9.27 -17.95
N ASP A 42 11.08 -9.18 -17.94
CA ASP A 42 11.84 -8.45 -18.96
C ASP A 42 11.58 -8.93 -20.40
N ALA A 43 11.23 -10.22 -20.54
CA ALA A 43 10.93 -10.83 -21.83
C ALA A 43 9.63 -10.30 -22.48
N ALA A 44 8.75 -9.60 -21.74
CA ALA A 44 7.48 -9.09 -22.26
C ALA A 44 7.54 -7.61 -22.67
N TRP A 45 8.13 -6.75 -21.84
CA TRP A 45 8.12 -5.30 -22.06
C TRP A 45 9.47 -4.62 -21.86
N GLY A 46 10.55 -5.41 -21.79
CA GLY A 46 11.89 -4.90 -21.54
C GLY A 46 12.18 -4.75 -20.04
N PRO A 47 13.34 -4.15 -19.70
CA PRO A 47 13.89 -4.22 -18.35
C PRO A 47 13.02 -3.51 -17.33
N GLU A 48 12.51 -4.26 -16.36
CA GLU A 48 11.78 -3.74 -15.22
C GLU A 48 12.44 -4.21 -13.90
N ASN A 49 11.93 -3.72 -12.76
CA ASN A 49 12.43 -4.17 -11.48
C ASN A 49 11.94 -5.61 -11.17
N ILE A 50 12.60 -6.27 -10.22
CA ILE A 50 12.24 -7.65 -9.85
C ILE A 50 10.81 -7.79 -9.33
N ILE A 51 10.22 -6.72 -8.76
CA ILE A 51 8.84 -6.70 -8.26
C ILE A 51 7.88 -6.93 -9.43
N TRP A 52 8.08 -6.22 -10.55
CA TRP A 52 7.29 -6.42 -11.76
C TRP A 52 7.49 -7.80 -12.36
N ALA A 53 8.71 -8.34 -12.37
CA ALA A 53 8.95 -9.69 -12.86
C ALA A 53 8.15 -10.76 -12.08
N VAL A 54 8.06 -10.61 -10.75
CA VAL A 54 7.25 -11.48 -9.88
C VAL A 54 5.76 -11.29 -10.15
N GLU A 55 5.30 -10.03 -10.21
CA GLU A 55 3.92 -9.68 -10.53
C GLU A 55 3.47 -10.28 -11.86
N HIS A 56 4.29 -10.12 -12.91
CA HIS A 56 4.04 -10.69 -14.23
C HIS A 56 3.92 -12.21 -14.19
N GLY A 57 4.71 -12.89 -13.36
CA GLY A 57 4.60 -14.32 -13.14
C GLY A 57 3.24 -14.72 -12.56
N HIS A 58 2.74 -13.97 -11.57
CA HIS A 58 1.41 -14.21 -10.99
C HIS A 58 0.28 -13.92 -11.98
N GLN A 59 0.37 -12.81 -12.72
CA GLN A 59 -0.65 -12.44 -13.70
C GLN A 59 -0.70 -13.41 -14.89
N ALA A 60 0.46 -13.84 -15.40
CA ALA A 60 0.52 -14.86 -16.45
C ALA A 60 -0.02 -16.21 -15.96
N ALA A 61 0.26 -16.60 -14.71
CA ALA A 61 -0.27 -17.83 -14.13
C ALA A 61 -1.81 -17.83 -14.06
N ILE A 62 -2.44 -16.69 -13.74
CA ILE A 62 -3.91 -16.56 -13.75
C ILE A 62 -4.45 -16.85 -15.15
N SER A 63 -3.83 -16.30 -16.19
CA SER A 63 -4.26 -16.51 -17.57
C SER A 63 -3.98 -17.93 -18.08
N ILE A 64 -2.86 -18.54 -17.68
CA ILE A 64 -2.58 -19.96 -17.98
C ILE A 64 -3.65 -20.84 -17.33
N HIS A 65 -4.04 -20.56 -16.09
CA HIS A 65 -5.08 -21.32 -15.41
C HIS A 65 -6.45 -21.15 -16.08
N ALA A 66 -6.88 -19.92 -16.37
CA ALA A 66 -8.12 -19.65 -17.07
C ALA A 66 -8.18 -20.36 -18.44
N LEU A 67 -7.07 -20.38 -19.18
CA LEU A 67 -6.97 -21.12 -20.44
C LEU A 67 -7.19 -22.63 -20.24
N CYS A 68 -6.59 -23.21 -19.20
CA CYS A 68 -6.73 -24.63 -18.89
C CYS A 68 -8.16 -25.01 -18.48
N GLU A 69 -8.89 -24.12 -17.80
CA GLU A 69 -10.28 -24.33 -17.38
C GLU A 69 -11.29 -23.96 -18.48
N GLY A 70 -10.84 -23.37 -19.60
CA GLY A 70 -11.72 -22.91 -20.69
C GLY A 70 -12.49 -21.63 -20.35
N GLU A 71 -11.98 -20.85 -19.40
CA GLU A 71 -12.51 -19.56 -18.98
C GLU A 71 -11.94 -18.41 -19.83
N ALA A 72 -12.59 -17.25 -19.80
CA ALA A 72 -12.12 -16.08 -20.52
C ALA A 72 -10.87 -15.49 -19.83
N LEU A 73 -9.77 -15.28 -20.57
CA LEU A 73 -8.53 -14.73 -20.04
C LEU A 73 -8.65 -13.31 -19.45
N THR A 74 -9.69 -12.58 -19.88
CA THR A 74 -10.02 -11.23 -19.44
C THR A 74 -10.87 -11.20 -18.16
N ASP A 75 -11.47 -12.34 -17.79
CA ASP A 75 -12.20 -12.45 -16.53
C ASP A 75 -11.20 -12.70 -15.41
N ARG A 76 -10.63 -11.60 -14.90
CA ARG A 76 -9.57 -11.65 -13.89
C ARG A 76 -10.18 -11.51 -12.51
N PRO A 77 -9.78 -12.36 -11.55
CA PRO A 77 -10.20 -12.17 -10.18
C PRO A 77 -9.71 -10.79 -9.69
N PRO A 78 -10.60 -9.99 -9.04
CA PRO A 78 -10.24 -8.65 -8.59
C PRO A 78 -9.19 -8.71 -7.48
N TYR A 79 -8.60 -7.58 -7.12
CA TYR A 79 -7.93 -7.39 -5.82
C TYR A 79 -8.95 -7.01 -4.76
N GLY A 80 -8.64 -7.30 -3.51
CA GLY A 80 -9.51 -7.01 -2.38
C GLY A 80 -8.71 -6.60 -1.17
N MET A 81 -9.42 -6.19 -0.14
CA MET A 81 -8.82 -5.84 1.14
C MET A 81 -9.78 -6.14 2.27
N ASN A 82 -9.21 -6.33 3.46
CA ASN A 82 -9.94 -6.35 4.71
C ASN A 82 -9.38 -5.28 5.64
N LEU A 83 -10.24 -4.70 6.47
CA LEU A 83 -9.88 -3.82 7.57
C LEU A 83 -10.46 -4.40 8.85
N VAL A 84 -9.58 -4.74 9.79
CA VAL A 84 -9.98 -5.37 11.06
C VAL A 84 -9.51 -4.52 12.23
N SER A 85 -10.44 -4.06 13.06
CA SER A 85 -10.12 -3.31 14.28
C SER A 85 -9.09 -4.03 15.14
N GLN A 86 -8.07 -3.29 15.57
CA GLN A 86 -7.02 -3.77 16.46
C GLN A 86 -7.25 -3.35 17.93
N LYS A 87 -8.44 -2.81 18.22
CA LYS A 87 -8.78 -2.32 19.55
C LYS A 87 -9.02 -3.47 20.53
N MET A 88 -8.26 -3.51 21.61
CA MET A 88 -8.40 -4.51 22.69
C MET A 88 -9.15 -3.95 23.91
N GLY A 89 -9.17 -2.64 24.07
CA GLY A 89 -9.85 -1.94 25.16
C GLY A 89 -9.99 -0.46 24.85
N LEU A 90 -10.52 0.32 25.81
CA LEU A 90 -10.78 1.74 25.56
C LEU A 90 -9.52 2.52 25.14
N HIS A 91 -8.37 2.18 25.74
CA HIS A 91 -7.05 2.77 25.48
C HIS A 91 -5.99 1.68 25.30
N SER A 92 -6.32 0.59 24.60
CA SER A 92 -5.40 -0.53 24.41
C SER A 92 -5.56 -1.12 23.01
N TRP A 93 -4.43 -1.39 22.37
CA TRP A 93 -4.31 -1.93 21.02
C TRP A 93 -3.55 -3.25 21.03
N SER A 94 -3.71 -4.06 19.99
CA SER A 94 -2.97 -5.32 19.80
C SER A 94 -1.48 -5.14 19.48
N TYR A 95 -1.02 -3.90 19.30
CA TYR A 95 0.33 -3.52 18.90
C TYR A 95 0.87 -2.35 19.73
N GLY A 96 2.18 -2.10 19.65
CA GLY A 96 2.83 -0.95 20.28
C GLY A 96 2.43 0.37 19.58
N SER A 97 1.67 1.20 20.28
CA SER A 97 0.99 2.39 19.76
C SER A 97 1.52 3.72 20.32
N SER A 98 2.54 3.66 21.18
CA SER A 98 3.14 4.86 21.76
C SER A 98 3.72 5.75 20.67
N TYR A 99 3.27 7.00 20.62
CA TYR A 99 3.90 8.02 19.79
C TYR A 99 5.31 8.32 20.31
N ASP A 100 6.29 8.31 19.40
CA ASP A 100 7.70 8.58 19.69
C ASP A 100 8.17 9.73 18.79
N ASP A 101 8.54 10.84 19.41
CA ASP A 101 8.97 12.09 18.75
C ASP A 101 10.49 12.17 18.52
N SER A 102 11.23 11.11 18.85
CA SER A 102 12.69 11.14 18.71
C SER A 102 13.11 11.15 17.24
N GLU A 103 14.28 11.73 16.96
CA GLU A 103 14.79 11.80 15.60
C GLU A 103 15.18 10.41 15.07
N ARG A 104 15.24 10.28 13.74
CA ARG A 104 15.74 9.06 13.09
C ARG A 104 17.20 8.83 13.47
N SER A 105 17.52 7.63 13.95
CA SER A 105 18.91 7.24 14.21
C SER A 105 19.75 7.28 12.94
N LYS A 106 20.96 7.83 13.05
CA LYS A 106 21.88 7.93 11.90
C LYS A 106 22.54 6.60 11.64
N MET A 107 22.54 6.17 10.38
CA MET A 107 23.22 4.95 9.98
C MET A 107 24.73 5.05 10.24
N SER A 108 25.29 4.03 10.88
CA SER A 108 26.74 3.89 11.03
C SER A 108 27.34 3.57 9.68
N HIS A 109 28.40 4.28 9.30
CA HIS A 109 29.07 4.04 8.04
C HIS A 109 30.57 3.88 8.22
N VAL A 110 31.20 3.17 7.30
CA VAL A 110 32.66 3.11 7.18
C VAL A 110 33.24 4.51 6.92
N GLU A 111 34.43 4.78 7.45
CA GLU A 111 35.16 6.02 7.20
C GLU A 111 35.45 6.23 5.72
N LEU A 112 35.33 7.48 5.26
CA LEU A 112 35.40 7.83 3.83
C LEU A 112 36.69 7.32 3.16
N VAL A 113 37.82 7.41 3.85
CA VAL A 113 39.13 6.97 3.32
C VAL A 113 39.16 5.47 3.05
N GLU A 114 38.52 4.66 3.90
CA GLU A 114 38.45 3.20 3.74
C GLU A 114 37.52 2.81 2.58
N ARG A 115 36.43 3.57 2.35
CA ARG A 115 35.51 3.34 1.22
C ARG A 115 36.22 3.39 -0.14
N PHE A 116 37.25 4.24 -0.27
CA PHE A 116 38.01 4.38 -1.51
C PHE A 116 39.12 3.33 -1.69
N LYS A 117 39.42 2.52 -0.68
CA LYS A 117 40.49 1.51 -0.78
C LYS A 117 40.05 0.27 -1.54
N ALA A 118 38.77 -0.10 -1.48
CA ALA A 118 38.24 -1.26 -2.17
C ALA A 118 36.75 -1.08 -2.47
N LEU A 119 36.34 -1.45 -3.69
CA LEU A 119 34.96 -1.33 -4.18
C LEU A 119 33.98 -2.32 -3.53
N GLU A 120 34.50 -3.38 -2.91
CA GLU A 120 33.72 -4.45 -2.27
C GLU A 120 33.42 -4.18 -0.79
N VAL A 121 33.86 -3.04 -0.24
CA VAL A 121 33.62 -2.70 1.16
C VAL A 121 32.18 -2.23 1.33
N GLU A 122 31.42 -2.94 2.16
CA GLU A 122 30.09 -2.53 2.58
C GLU A 122 30.17 -1.22 3.36
N VAL A 123 29.43 -0.21 2.90
CA VAL A 123 29.53 1.15 3.44
C VAL A 123 28.66 1.35 4.66
N GLU A 124 27.48 0.73 4.70
CA GLU A 124 26.53 0.77 5.80
C GLU A 124 26.86 -0.36 6.78
N LEU A 125 27.25 -0.02 8.00
CA LEU A 125 27.70 -0.99 8.99
C LEU A 125 26.54 -1.61 9.80
N GLY A 126 25.30 -1.17 9.55
CA GLY A 126 24.16 -1.56 10.35
C GLY A 126 24.17 -0.97 11.77
N PHE A 127 23.11 -1.27 12.50
CA PHE A 127 22.95 -0.91 13.90
C PHE A 127 23.49 -2.04 14.79
N ASP A 128 23.98 -1.69 15.98
CA ASP A 128 24.25 -2.70 16.99
C ASP A 128 22.93 -3.33 17.53
N PRO A 129 22.98 -4.46 18.25
CA PRO A 129 21.77 -5.12 18.74
C PRO A 129 20.89 -4.23 19.61
N GLU A 130 21.48 -3.36 20.44
CA GLU A 130 20.78 -2.44 21.32
C GLU A 130 20.04 -1.35 20.53
N GLN A 131 20.71 -0.73 19.57
CA GLN A 131 20.13 0.24 18.63
C GLN A 131 19.02 -0.41 17.80
N THR A 132 19.25 -1.64 17.31
CA THR A 132 18.25 -2.39 16.54
C THR A 132 16.98 -2.63 17.35
N ALA A 133 17.11 -3.01 18.62
CA ALA A 133 15.97 -3.20 19.50
C ALA A 133 15.15 -1.91 19.70
N VAL A 134 15.83 -0.75 19.82
CA VAL A 134 15.17 0.56 19.90
C VAL A 134 14.44 0.88 18.60
N GLU A 135 15.09 0.75 17.44
CA GLU A 135 14.48 1.10 16.15
C GLU A 135 13.30 0.19 15.79
N VAL A 136 13.37 -1.11 16.10
CA VAL A 136 12.25 -2.04 15.87
C VAL A 136 11.04 -1.70 16.76
N ALA A 137 11.28 -1.25 18.00
CA ALA A 137 10.20 -0.85 18.92
C ALA A 137 9.46 0.43 18.47
N ARG A 138 10.03 1.18 17.52
CA ARG A 138 9.49 2.44 16.96
C ARG A 138 8.79 2.24 15.62
N CYS A 139 8.50 0.98 15.23
CA CYS A 139 7.75 0.69 14.02
C CYS A 139 6.47 1.54 13.96
N LEU A 140 6.25 2.24 12.84
CA LEU A 140 5.06 3.06 12.63
C LEU A 140 3.79 2.23 12.32
N ASN A 141 3.91 0.90 12.29
CA ASN A 141 2.81 -0.04 12.01
C ASN A 141 2.03 0.36 10.74
N CYS A 142 2.72 0.48 9.61
CA CYS A 142 2.13 0.97 8.35
C CYS A 142 1.03 0.07 7.79
N ASP A 143 0.91 -1.17 8.27
CA ASP A 143 -0.22 -2.07 8.01
C ASP A 143 -1.47 -1.72 8.83
N ILE A 144 -1.38 -0.77 9.77
CA ILE A 144 -2.50 -0.27 10.57
C ILE A 144 -2.95 1.09 10.02
N GLN A 145 -4.20 1.14 9.59
CA GLN A 145 -4.84 2.28 8.96
C GLN A 145 -5.75 2.99 9.97
N THR A 146 -5.78 4.32 9.91
CA THR A 146 -6.74 5.12 10.68
C THR A 146 -8.08 5.13 9.93
N GLU A 147 -9.09 4.45 10.47
CA GLU A 147 -10.42 4.39 9.85
C GLU A 147 -11.38 5.33 10.58
N PHE A 148 -12.18 6.10 9.82
CA PHE A 148 -13.14 7.04 10.38
C PHE A 148 -14.58 6.69 10.03
N THR A 149 -15.42 6.55 11.06
CA THR A 149 -16.86 6.34 10.92
C THR A 149 -17.61 7.64 11.22
N SER A 150 -18.02 8.35 10.16
CA SER A 150 -18.77 9.62 10.18
C SER A 150 -19.96 9.61 11.15
N SER A 151 -20.77 8.55 11.13
CA SER A 151 -22.00 8.41 11.92
C SER A 151 -21.79 8.37 13.44
N LEU A 152 -20.57 8.07 13.91
CA LEU A 152 -20.22 8.04 15.35
C LEU A 152 -19.62 9.37 15.82
N CYS A 153 -19.29 10.29 14.92
CA CYS A 153 -18.66 11.55 15.25
C CYS A 153 -19.64 12.49 15.96
N ILE A 154 -19.20 13.11 17.05
CA ILE A 154 -19.95 14.11 17.81
C ILE A 154 -19.33 15.51 17.73
N GLU A 155 -18.35 15.71 16.84
CA GLU A 155 -17.73 17.02 16.57
C GLU A 155 -17.13 17.69 17.82
N CYS A 156 -16.43 16.90 18.64
CA CYS A 156 -15.82 17.36 19.90
C CYS A 156 -14.40 17.91 19.78
N ASP A 157 -13.85 18.00 18.57
CA ASP A 157 -12.49 18.45 18.21
C ASP A 157 -11.30 17.69 18.84
N ALA A 158 -11.56 16.71 19.73
CA ALA A 158 -10.51 16.03 20.48
C ALA A 158 -9.46 15.29 19.62
N CYS A 159 -9.84 14.82 18.42
CA CYS A 159 -8.91 14.19 17.48
C CYS A 159 -8.03 15.21 16.74
N ILE A 160 -8.55 16.42 16.47
CA ILE A 160 -7.81 17.52 15.86
C ILE A 160 -6.77 18.03 16.86
N ASP A 161 -7.20 18.29 18.11
CA ASP A 161 -6.34 18.85 19.16
C ASP A 161 -5.16 17.95 19.53
N VAL A 162 -5.32 16.62 19.47
CA VAL A 162 -4.27 15.67 19.86
C VAL A 162 -3.30 15.36 18.71
N CYS A 163 -3.61 15.76 17.48
CA CYS A 163 -2.82 15.41 16.31
C CYS A 163 -1.46 16.15 16.33
N PRO A 164 -0.32 15.44 16.40
CA PRO A 164 0.99 16.09 16.52
C PRO A 164 1.44 16.79 15.23
N VAL A 165 0.85 16.41 14.09
CA VAL A 165 1.19 16.88 12.74
C VAL A 165 0.08 17.73 12.11
N TYR A 166 -0.98 18.03 12.87
CA TYR A 166 -2.10 18.88 12.43
C TYR A 166 -2.77 18.45 11.10
N CYS A 167 -2.82 17.15 10.83
CA CYS A 167 -3.34 16.62 9.56
C CYS A 167 -4.88 16.47 9.51
N LEU A 168 -5.60 16.75 10.60
CA LEU A 168 -7.05 16.59 10.70
C LEU A 168 -7.74 17.95 10.74
N THR A 169 -8.79 18.14 9.94
CA THR A 169 -9.59 19.38 9.92
C THR A 169 -11.07 19.04 9.72
N MET A 170 -11.97 19.66 10.50
CA MET A 170 -13.41 19.62 10.22
C MET A 170 -13.86 20.92 9.54
N THR A 171 -14.40 20.81 8.33
CA THR A 171 -14.75 21.97 7.50
C THR A 171 -16.02 21.71 6.67
N GLU A 172 -16.54 22.73 6.01
CA GLU A 172 -17.67 22.59 5.08
C GLU A 172 -17.29 21.66 3.91
N ASN A 173 -18.28 20.91 3.41
CA ASN A 173 -18.05 19.97 2.31
C ASN A 173 -17.96 20.74 0.98
N GLU A 174 -16.74 20.96 0.53
CA GLU A 174 -16.41 21.72 -0.67
C GLU A 174 -15.54 20.88 -1.62
N PRO A 175 -15.39 21.27 -2.90
CA PRO A 175 -14.42 20.67 -3.79
C PRO A 175 -13.00 20.70 -3.21
N GLU A 176 -12.19 19.70 -3.54
CA GLU A 176 -10.85 19.52 -2.95
C GLU A 176 -9.94 20.75 -3.07
N GLU A 177 -9.99 21.46 -4.22
CA GLU A 177 -9.23 22.69 -4.45
C GLU A 177 -9.52 23.77 -3.40
N GLU A 178 -10.78 23.88 -2.95
CA GLU A 178 -11.20 24.80 -1.89
C GLU A 178 -10.83 24.24 -0.51
N LEU A 179 -11.03 22.94 -0.27
CA LEU A 179 -10.68 22.29 1.01
C LEU A 179 -9.23 22.56 1.39
N ARG A 180 -8.30 22.39 0.43
CA ARG A 180 -6.85 22.59 0.62
C ARG A 180 -6.48 23.98 1.12
N LEU A 181 -7.32 25.00 0.91
CA LEU A 181 -7.09 26.38 1.37
C LEU A 181 -7.41 26.58 2.85
N TYR A 182 -8.24 25.72 3.43
CA TYR A 182 -8.78 25.87 4.78
C TYR A 182 -8.31 24.78 5.75
N LEU A 183 -7.43 23.88 5.32
CA LEU A 183 -6.84 22.87 6.20
C LEU A 183 -5.94 23.50 7.26
N THR A 184 -5.88 22.86 8.43
CA THR A 184 -5.08 23.31 9.57
C THR A 184 -3.60 23.39 9.24
N ALA A 185 -3.10 22.43 8.46
CA ALA A 185 -1.77 22.44 7.87
C ALA A 185 -1.87 22.64 6.34
N PRO A 186 -0.89 23.34 5.71
CA PRO A 186 -0.89 23.51 4.26
C PRO A 186 -0.75 22.18 3.51
N ALA A 187 -1.74 21.82 2.68
CA ALA A 187 -1.70 20.64 1.83
C ALA A 187 -1.12 20.97 0.45
N GLU A 188 0.20 21.16 0.40
CA GLU A 188 0.93 21.62 -0.79
C GLU A 188 1.15 20.54 -1.85
N ASN A 189 0.98 19.27 -1.50
CA ASN A 189 1.16 18.13 -2.40
C ASN A 189 -0.17 17.74 -3.08
N PRO A 190 -0.41 18.09 -4.36
CA PRO A 190 -1.64 17.75 -5.07
C PRO A 190 -1.65 16.31 -5.59
N ASP A 191 -0.50 15.64 -5.64
CA ASP A 191 -0.41 14.25 -6.12
C ASP A 191 -0.87 13.25 -5.03
N GLN A 192 -0.99 13.72 -3.78
CA GLN A 192 -1.50 12.94 -2.66
C GLN A 192 -2.95 13.33 -2.36
N ASP A 193 -3.85 12.35 -2.43
CA ASP A 193 -5.27 12.53 -2.18
C ASP A 193 -5.54 12.92 -0.71
N LEU A 194 -6.53 13.79 -0.51
CA LEU A 194 -7.10 14.03 0.81
C LEU A 194 -8.16 12.97 1.12
N TYR A 195 -8.12 12.41 2.32
CA TYR A 195 -9.26 11.66 2.83
C TYR A 195 -10.37 12.65 3.22
N VAL A 196 -11.56 12.50 2.65
CA VAL A 196 -12.75 13.29 2.97
C VAL A 196 -13.87 12.35 3.42
N SER A 197 -14.32 12.49 4.66
CA SER A 197 -15.40 11.67 5.20
C SER A 197 -16.75 11.97 4.55
N GLU A 198 -17.73 11.10 4.76
CA GLU A 198 -19.13 11.47 4.59
C GLU A 198 -19.52 12.64 5.51
N ASN A 199 -20.67 13.27 5.22
CA ASN A 199 -21.21 14.38 6.01
C ASN A 199 -21.43 13.96 7.47
N LEU A 200 -20.92 14.78 8.39
CA LEU A 200 -21.06 14.58 9.83
C LEU A 200 -22.51 14.82 10.26
N PRO A 201 -23.05 14.03 11.22
CA PRO A 201 -24.49 14.04 11.52
C PRO A 201 -25.07 15.36 12.04
N GLN A 202 -24.29 16.20 12.71
CA GLN A 202 -24.84 17.39 13.39
C GLN A 202 -24.75 18.66 12.54
N THR A 203 -23.65 18.84 11.79
CA THR A 203 -23.40 20.07 11.03
C THR A 203 -23.35 19.89 9.52
N ALA A 204 -23.34 18.64 9.02
CA ALA A 204 -23.06 18.32 7.61
C ALA A 204 -21.68 18.78 7.10
N ARG A 205 -20.78 19.21 8.00
CA ARG A 205 -19.34 19.34 7.71
C ARG A 205 -18.75 17.97 7.37
N VAL A 206 -17.51 17.95 6.92
CA VAL A 206 -16.71 16.74 6.68
C VAL A 206 -15.48 16.74 7.57
N MET A 207 -15.04 15.55 7.96
CA MET A 207 -13.71 15.33 8.51
C MET A 207 -12.76 15.14 7.34
N VAL A 208 -11.79 16.03 7.20
CA VAL A 208 -10.72 15.96 6.21
C VAL A 208 -9.45 15.52 6.91
N LYS A 209 -8.77 14.52 6.34
CA LYS A 209 -7.46 14.04 6.78
C LYS A 209 -6.48 14.20 5.62
N ASP A 210 -5.40 14.91 5.88
CA ASP A 210 -4.26 14.99 4.97
C ASP A 210 -3.37 13.75 5.16
N GLU A 211 -3.37 12.88 4.16
CA GLU A 211 -2.58 11.64 4.15
C GLU A 211 -1.08 11.89 3.91
N ASP A 212 -0.70 13.04 3.34
CA ASP A 212 0.72 13.41 3.15
C ASP A 212 1.41 13.68 4.49
N LEU A 213 0.64 14.17 5.46
CA LEU A 213 1.12 14.52 6.80
C LEU A 213 0.87 13.44 7.84
N CYS A 214 -0.14 12.58 7.66
CA CYS A 214 -0.50 11.61 8.69
C CYS A 214 0.59 10.55 8.88
N VAL A 215 1.05 10.37 10.12
CA VAL A 215 2.04 9.35 10.48
C VAL A 215 1.45 8.11 11.15
N HIS A 216 0.12 7.96 11.11
CA HIS A 216 -0.61 6.78 11.62
C HIS A 216 -0.37 6.47 13.11
N CYS A 217 -0.06 7.49 13.91
CA CYS A 217 0.25 7.35 15.34
C CYS A 217 -0.90 6.85 16.22
N GLY A 218 -2.15 6.84 15.75
CA GLY A 218 -3.32 6.35 16.49
C GLY A 218 -3.84 7.24 17.62
N LEU A 219 -3.18 8.37 17.93
CA LEU A 219 -3.62 9.29 18.99
C LEU A 219 -5.05 9.81 18.78
N CYS A 220 -5.48 10.02 17.54
CA CYS A 220 -6.85 10.42 17.21
C CYS A 220 -7.88 9.36 17.66
N ALA A 221 -7.57 8.07 17.47
CA ALA A 221 -8.42 6.95 17.85
C ALA A 221 -8.41 6.69 19.36
N GLU A 222 -7.27 6.91 20.03
CA GLU A 222 -7.16 6.82 21.49
C GLU A 222 -7.96 7.91 22.22
N ARG A 223 -7.96 9.11 21.64
CA ARG A 223 -8.61 10.28 22.23
C ARG A 223 -10.11 10.33 21.91
N CYS A 224 -10.55 9.66 20.85
CA CYS A 224 -11.93 9.70 20.40
C CYS A 224 -12.90 9.07 21.43
N PRO A 225 -13.83 9.83 22.02
CA PRO A 225 -14.73 9.32 23.06
C PRO A 225 -15.82 8.39 22.52
N THR A 226 -16.10 8.44 21.21
CA THR A 226 -17.15 7.65 20.55
C THR A 226 -16.61 6.51 19.69
N ALA A 227 -15.28 6.37 19.62
CA ALA A 227 -14.60 5.46 18.69
C ALA A 227 -15.00 5.71 17.22
N ALA A 228 -15.28 6.97 16.86
CA ALA A 228 -15.42 7.38 15.47
C ALA A 228 -14.11 7.23 14.69
N TRP A 229 -12.97 7.41 15.36
CA TRP A 229 -11.67 6.99 14.86
C TRP A 229 -11.31 5.62 15.44
N ASP A 230 -10.83 4.74 14.58
CA ASP A 230 -10.32 3.41 14.93
C ASP A 230 -8.98 3.14 14.22
N MET A 231 -8.22 2.18 14.75
CA MET A 231 -6.99 1.69 14.12
C MET A 231 -7.26 0.27 13.62
N GLN A 232 -7.28 0.10 12.31
CA GLN A 232 -7.67 -1.14 11.65
C GLN A 232 -6.52 -1.72 10.86
N LYS A 233 -6.23 -3.00 11.08
CA LYS A 233 -5.23 -3.71 10.30
C LYS A 233 -5.74 -3.94 8.88
N PHE A 234 -4.95 -3.49 7.92
CA PHE A 234 -5.15 -3.71 6.51
C PHE A 234 -4.49 -5.01 6.08
N ASP A 235 -5.29 -5.90 5.50
CA ASP A 235 -4.80 -7.10 4.84
C ASP A 235 -5.16 -7.01 3.35
N LEU A 236 -4.15 -6.95 2.48
CA LEU A 236 -4.32 -7.00 1.03
C LEU A 236 -4.60 -8.44 0.60
N LEU A 237 -5.72 -8.63 -0.10
CA LEU A 237 -6.11 -9.90 -0.67
C LEU A 237 -5.70 -9.92 -2.13
N ILE A 238 -4.64 -10.68 -2.42
CA ILE A 238 -4.04 -10.81 -3.75
C ILE A 238 -4.62 -12.04 -4.44
N PRO A 239 -5.14 -11.92 -5.67
CA PRO A 239 -5.70 -13.05 -6.40
C PRO A 239 -4.56 -13.91 -6.96
N TYR A 240 -4.72 -15.23 -6.86
CA TYR A 240 -3.76 -16.19 -7.39
C TYR A 240 -4.46 -17.23 -8.26
N ALA A 241 -3.73 -17.72 -9.26
CA ALA A 241 -4.19 -18.77 -10.17
C ALA A 241 -4.76 -19.99 -9.41
N GLY A 242 -5.98 -20.41 -9.75
CA GLY A 242 -6.64 -21.58 -9.16
C GLY A 242 -6.99 -21.45 -7.67
N LYS A 243 -6.97 -20.24 -7.11
CA LYS A 243 -7.44 -19.97 -5.76
C LYS A 243 -8.85 -19.36 -5.80
N PRO A 244 -9.72 -19.74 -4.85
CA PRO A 244 -11.02 -19.10 -4.73
C PRO A 244 -10.84 -17.60 -4.43
N THR A 245 -11.70 -16.78 -5.00
CA THR A 245 -11.76 -15.36 -4.65
C THR A 245 -12.37 -15.21 -3.26
N TRP A 246 -11.93 -14.20 -2.51
CA TRP A 246 -12.53 -13.84 -1.21
C TRP A 246 -13.96 -13.31 -1.33
N ILE A 247 -14.51 -13.16 -2.54
CA ILE A 247 -15.91 -12.77 -2.75
C ILE A 247 -16.89 -13.89 -2.31
N GLU A 248 -16.41 -15.11 -2.04
CA GLU A 248 -17.27 -16.23 -1.64
C GLU A 248 -17.51 -16.43 -0.13
N THR A 249 -17.09 -15.51 0.74
CA THR A 249 -17.50 -15.59 2.16
C THR A 249 -17.77 -14.23 2.79
N PRO A 250 -19.05 -13.86 3.05
CA PRO A 250 -19.35 -13.00 4.17
C PRO A 250 -19.15 -13.83 5.44
N GLU A 251 -17.90 -14.12 5.82
CA GLU A 251 -17.61 -14.34 7.22
C GLU A 251 -17.70 -12.96 7.87
N THR A 252 -18.94 -12.56 8.15
CA THR A 252 -19.26 -11.74 9.30
C THR A 252 -18.35 -12.24 10.42
N ALA A 253 -17.38 -11.42 10.81
CA ALA A 253 -16.62 -11.62 12.02
C ALA A 253 -17.64 -11.84 13.13
N LEU A 254 -17.87 -13.11 13.46
CA LEU A 254 -18.59 -13.53 14.62
C LEU A 254 -17.76 -13.01 15.77
N THR A 255 -18.13 -11.83 16.25
CA THR A 255 -17.83 -11.34 17.57
C THR A 255 -18.32 -12.40 18.55
N THR A 256 -17.47 -13.38 18.84
CA THR A 256 -17.67 -14.26 19.99
C THR A 256 -17.33 -13.45 21.22
N SER A 257 -18.42 -13.06 21.87
CA SER A 257 -18.61 -12.78 23.30
C SER A 257 -17.59 -13.36 24.25
#